data_AF-A0A820YMQ9-F1
#
_entry.id   AF-A0A820YMQ9-F1
#
_cell.length_a   1.000
_cell.length_b   1.000
_cell.length_c   1.000
_cell.angle_alpha   90.00
_cell.angle_beta   90.00
_cell.angle_gamma   90.00
#
_symmetry.space_group_name_H-M   'P 1'
#
loop_
_entity.id
_entity.type
_entity.pdbx_description
1 polymer ?
#
loop_
_entity_poly.entity_id
_entity_poly.type
_entity_poly.pdbx_seq_one_letter_code
_entity_poly.pdbx_strand_id
1 'polypeptide(L)' 'MLAASDSSSLNQCSKLGYASSHLMCSSCNDLKQFKLGELEDSCRQCCVNDDHEQNEAEAKAKYHRAVLQVCS' A
#
# COMPACT_ATOMS: atom_id res chain seq x y z
N MET A 1 22.75 -10.92 -10.90
CA MET A 1 21.71 -10.42 -11.81
C MET A 1 20.75 -9.61 -10.96
N LEU A 2 20.74 -8.29 -11.14
CA LEU A 2 19.85 -7.36 -10.42
C LEU A 2 18.42 -7.61 -10.93
N ALA A 3 17.50 -7.97 -10.04
CA ALA A 3 16.09 -8.14 -10.38
C ALA A 3 15.53 -6.78 -10.79
N ALA A 4 15.09 -6.70 -12.04
CA ALA A 4 14.41 -5.54 -12.58
C ALA A 4 13.15 -5.28 -11.76
N SER A 5 13.07 -4.12 -11.14
CA SER A 5 11.83 -3.50 -10.68
C SER A 5 10.91 -3.36 -11.89
N ASP A 6 9.98 -4.30 -11.98
CA ASP A 6 9.21 -4.64 -13.16
C ASP A 6 8.18 -3.53 -13.46
N SER A 7 8.41 -2.79 -14.53
CA SER A 7 7.45 -1.83 -15.07
C SER A 7 6.25 -2.53 -15.75
N SER A 8 6.24 -3.86 -15.87
CA SER A 8 5.15 -4.63 -16.49
C SER A 8 3.98 -4.87 -15.53
N SER A 9 4.24 -5.12 -14.24
CA SER A 9 3.20 -5.33 -13.21
C SER A 9 2.44 -4.04 -12.89
N LEU A 10 3.15 -2.91 -12.78
CA LEU A 10 2.56 -1.58 -12.60
C LEU A 10 1.60 -1.21 -13.74
N ASN A 11 1.99 -1.46 -14.99
CA ASN A 11 1.17 -1.19 -16.16
C ASN A 11 -0.06 -2.10 -16.24
N GLN A 12 0.03 -3.33 -15.75
CA GLN A 12 -1.09 -4.27 -15.75
C GLN A 12 -2.15 -3.90 -14.71
N CYS A 13 -1.73 -3.47 -13.52
CA CYS A 13 -2.64 -3.00 -12.48
C CYS A 13 -3.36 -1.70 -12.87
N SER A 14 -2.68 -0.77 -13.53
CA SER A 14 -3.31 0.45 -14.06
C SER A 14 -4.37 0.14 -15.13
N LYS A 15 -4.15 -0.88 -15.98
CA LYS A 15 -5.15 -1.33 -16.97
C LYS A 15 -6.39 -1.94 -16.33
N LEU A 16 -6.25 -2.52 -15.13
CA LEU A 16 -7.35 -3.02 -14.32
C LEU A 16 -8.05 -1.91 -13.50
N GLY A 17 -7.54 -0.67 -13.56
CA GLY A 17 -8.09 0.48 -12.84
C GLY A 17 -7.56 0.65 -11.41
N TYR A 18 -6.56 -0.14 -11.00
CA TYR A 18 -5.95 -0.03 -9.67
C TYR A 18 -4.86 1.04 -9.63
N ALA A 19 -4.86 1.85 -8.58
CA ALA A 19 -3.78 2.78 -8.28
C ALA A 19 -2.60 2.03 -7.64
N SER A 20 -1.84 1.30 -8.46
CA SER A 20 -0.82 0.33 -8.02
C SER A 20 0.35 0.90 -7.21
N SER A 21 0.57 2.22 -7.19
CA SER A 21 1.60 2.83 -6.33
C SER A 21 1.14 3.12 -4.90
N HIS A 22 -0.16 3.00 -4.59
CA HIS A 22 -0.72 3.31 -3.26
C HIS A 22 -1.79 2.33 -2.79
N LEU A 23 -2.06 1.25 -3.54
CA LEU A 23 -3.09 0.29 -3.16
C LEU A 23 -2.60 -0.61 -2.03
N MET A 24 -3.13 -0.41 -0.83
CA MET A 24 -2.87 -1.21 0.37
C MET A 24 -3.72 -2.48 0.39
N CYS A 25 -3.18 -3.60 0.86
CA CYS A 25 -3.88 -4.87 0.84
C CYS A 25 -5.07 -4.94 1.82
N SER A 26 -5.12 -4.10 2.87
CA SER A 26 -6.32 -3.87 3.69
C SER A 26 -7.50 -3.39 2.85
N SER A 27 -7.26 -2.49 1.89
CA SER A 27 -8.31 -1.99 0.99
C SER A 27 -8.94 -3.11 0.15
N CYS A 28 -8.21 -4.20 -0.12
CA CYS A 28 -8.77 -5.36 -0.81
C CYS A 28 -9.73 -6.17 0.10
N ASN A 29 -9.48 -6.22 1.42
CA ASN A 29 -10.39 -6.87 2.37
C ASN A 29 -11.73 -6.11 2.47
N ASP A 30 -11.67 -4.80 2.34
CA ASP A 30 -12.79 -3.89 2.43
C ASP A 30 -13.78 -4.03 1.27
N LEU A 31 -13.37 -4.57 0.11
CA LEU A 31 -14.23 -4.70 -1.07
C LEU A 31 -15.52 -5.51 -0.82
N LYS A 32 -15.46 -6.50 0.07
CA LYS A 32 -16.62 -7.33 0.43
C LYS A 32 -17.76 -6.51 1.04
N GLN A 33 -17.45 -5.47 1.81
CA GLN A 33 -18.47 -4.63 2.45
C GLN A 33 -19.29 -3.82 1.42
N PHE A 34 -18.70 -3.58 0.24
CA PHE A 34 -19.32 -2.85 -0.86
C PHE A 34 -19.92 -3.77 -1.94
N LYS A 35 -20.02 -5.08 -1.68
CA LYS A 35 -20.43 -6.11 -2.65
C LYS A 35 -19.51 -6.20 -3.87
N LEU A 36 -18.23 -5.84 -3.71
CA LEU A 36 -17.19 -5.92 -4.74
C LEU A 36 -16.24 -7.10 -4.53
N GLY A 37 -16.70 -8.16 -3.85
CA GLY A 37 -15.85 -9.30 -3.47
C GLY A 37 -15.23 -10.03 -4.66
N GLU A 38 -15.84 -9.96 -5.85
CA GLU A 38 -15.28 -10.52 -7.09
C GLU A 38 -13.97 -9.84 -7.54
N LEU A 39 -13.70 -8.62 -7.06
CA LEU A 39 -12.48 -7.88 -7.36
C LEU A 39 -11.33 -8.19 -6.39
N GLU A 40 -11.59 -8.90 -5.28
CA GLU A 40 -10.59 -9.13 -4.23
C GLU A 40 -9.34 -9.85 -4.76
N ASP A 41 -9.52 -10.92 -5.54
CA ASP A 41 -8.40 -11.69 -6.08
C ASP A 41 -7.55 -10.85 -7.03
N SER A 42 -8.19 -10.04 -7.86
CA SER A 42 -7.51 -9.12 -8.79
C SER A 42 -6.83 -7.95 -8.07
N CYS A 43 -7.45 -7.43 -7.00
CA CYS A 43 -6.89 -6.40 -6.14
C CYS A 43 -5.62 -6.88 -5.44
N ARG A 44 -5.62 -8.14 -4.95
CA ARG A 44 -4.46 -8.75 -4.27
C ARG A 44 -3.24 -8.93 -5.15
N GLN A 45 -3.42 -9.05 -6.46
CA GLN A 45 -2.32 -9.09 -7.42
C GLN A 45 -1.62 -7.73 -7.59
N CYS A 46 -2.26 -6.66 -7.11
CA CYS A 46 -1.86 -5.27 -7.35
C CYS A 46 -1.62 -4.45 -6.08
N CYS A 47 -1.86 -5.03 -4.91
CA CYS A 47 -1.67 -4.34 -3.63
C CYS A 47 -0.26 -4.57 -3.07
N VAL A 48 0.16 -3.64 -2.22
CA VAL A 48 1.36 -3.77 -1.40
C VAL A 48 0.89 -4.16 0.00
N ASN A 49 1.57 -5.13 0.61
CA ASN A 49 1.23 -5.53 1.98
C ASN A 49 1.34 -4.33 2.92
N ASP A 50 0.41 -4.28 3.85
CA ASP A 50 0.35 -3.24 4.89
C ASP A 50 1.38 -3.49 6.00
N ASP A 51 2.38 -4.32 5.73
CA ASP A 51 3.43 -4.73 6.67
C ASP A 51 4.21 -3.47 7.07
N HIS A 52 3.69 -2.81 8.09
CA HIS A 52 4.26 -1.65 8.75
C HIS A 52 5.68 -1.92 9.21
N GLU A 53 6.09 -3.20 9.38
CA GLU A 53 7.43 -3.59 9.80
C GLU A 53 8.54 -3.08 8.87
N GLN A 54 8.30 -2.96 7.56
CA GLN A 54 9.27 -2.35 6.65
C GLN A 54 9.41 -0.84 6.84
N ASN A 55 8.39 -0.21 7.43
CA ASN A 55 8.36 1.22 7.70
C ASN A 55 8.53 1.54 9.19
N GLU A 56 8.52 0.60 10.12
CA GLU A 56 8.68 0.92 11.54
C GLU A 56 10.09 1.41 11.84
N ALA A 57 11.11 0.80 11.23
CA ALA A 57 12.48 1.25 11.34
C ALA A 57 12.67 2.63 10.69
N GLU A 58 12.08 2.86 9.50
CA GLU A 58 12.14 4.16 8.81
C GLU A 58 11.28 5.24 9.46
N ALA A 59 10.11 4.91 10.00
CA ALA A 59 9.21 5.81 10.70
C ALA A 59 9.73 6.17 12.09
N LYS A 60 10.31 5.21 12.83
CA LYS A 60 11.10 5.50 14.03
C LYS A 60 12.30 6.38 13.67
N ALA A 61 13.00 6.09 12.58
CA ALA A 61 14.11 6.91 12.11
C ALA A 61 13.70 8.36 11.79
N LYS A 62 12.59 8.54 11.06
CA LYS A 62 12.10 9.82 10.56
C LYS A 62 11.45 10.69 11.64
N TYR A 63 10.77 10.07 12.62
CA TYR A 63 10.03 10.76 13.68
C TYR A 63 10.56 10.41 15.07
N HIS A 64 11.88 10.46 15.26
CA HIS A 64 12.53 10.13 16.55
C HIS A 64 12.06 11.00 17.74
N ARG A 65 11.49 12.18 17.49
CA ARG A 65 11.05 13.10 18.53
C ARG A 65 9.95 14.04 18.04
N ALA A 66 8.97 14.29 18.91
CA ALA A 66 8.02 15.38 18.79
C ALA A 66 8.02 16.21 20.09
N VAL A 67 7.81 17.52 19.97
CA VAL A 67 7.66 18.43 21.12
C VAL A 67 6.26 19.02 21.07
N LEU A 68 5.49 18.82 22.14
CA LEU A 68 4.20 19.44 22.31
C LEU A 68 4.42 20.81 22.97
N GLN A 69 4.12 21.90 22.25
CA GLN A 69 4.13 23.25 22.80
C GLN A 69 2.69 23.75 22.95
N VAL A 70 2.40 24.35 24.11
CA VAL A 70 1.17 25.10 24.34
C VAL A 70 1.49 26.57 24.06
N CYS A 71 0.79 27.18 23.11
CA CYS A 71 0.90 28.62 22.85
C CYS A 71 -0.12 29.37 23.70
N SER A 72 0.31 30.48 24.30
CA SER A 72 -0.51 31.45 25.03
C SER A 72 -0.83 32.67 24.17
#